data_AF-A0A2D7TBR8-F1
#
_entry.id   AF-A0A2D7TBR8-F1
#
_cell.length_a   1.000
_cell.length_b   1.000
_cell.length_c   1.000
_cell.angle_alpha   90.00
_cell.angle_beta   90.00
_cell.angle_gamma   90.00
#
_symmetry.space_group_name_H-M   'P 1'
#
loop_
_entity.id
_entity.type
_entity.pdbx_description
1 polymer ?
#
loop_
_entity_poly.entity_id
_entity_poly.type
_entity_poly.pdbx_seq_one_letter_code
_entity_poly.pdbx_strand_id
1 'polypeptide(L)'
;MFNYKNIVLLSAFFIVLVIYATPSYSKGKIYGQSKTLSKEYIKYENCRLRKTEINMKDGVKDGYKCIFKRQGKGKDVTVFQPSPVCQKSFKCKTESQ
;
A
#
# COMPACT_ATOMS: atom_id res chain seq x y z
N MET A 1 46.17 40.79 11.18
CA MET A 1 46.82 39.76 12.01
C MET A 1 45.73 38.80 12.45
N PHE A 2 45.63 37.60 11.85
CA PHE A 2 44.58 36.65 12.24
C PHE A 2 44.82 36.18 13.67
N ASN A 3 43.80 36.35 14.52
CA ASN A 3 43.89 36.00 15.93
C ASN A 3 43.95 34.47 16.04
N TYR A 4 45.09 33.92 16.47
CA TYR A 4 45.34 32.47 16.52
C TYR A 4 44.27 31.71 17.30
N LYS A 5 43.73 32.33 18.37
CA LYS A 5 42.60 31.79 19.13
C LYS A 5 41.35 31.60 18.26
N ASN A 6 41.05 32.54 17.38
CA ASN A 6 39.91 32.46 16.47
C ASN A 6 40.12 31.39 15.41
N ILE A 7 41.35 31.17 14.93
CA ILE A 7 41.66 30.10 13.97
C ILE A 7 41.45 28.72 14.62
N VAL A 8 41.96 28.53 15.84
CA VAL A 8 41.79 27.26 16.59
C VAL A 8 40.31 27.00 16.90
N LEU A 9 39.55 28.05 17.21
CA LEU A 9 38.12 27.93 17.49
C LEU A 9 37.33 27.57 16.21
N LEU A 10 37.70 28.16 15.07
CA LEU A 10 37.11 27.85 13.77
C LEU A 10 37.42 26.41 13.31
N SER A 11 38.66 25.95 13.50
CA SER A 11 39.05 24.59 13.14
C SER A 11 38.36 23.54 14.00
N ALA A 12 38.22 23.79 15.31
CA ALA A 12 37.44 22.93 16.21
C ALA A 12 35.98 22.83 15.76
N PHE A 13 35.38 23.94 15.33
CA PHE A 13 34.00 23.96 14.84
C PHE A 13 33.81 23.13 13.56
N PHE A 14 34.76 23.18 12.63
CA PHE A 14 34.73 22.37 11.41
C PHE A 14 34.85 20.87 11.68
N ILE A 15 35.69 20.46 12.63
CA ILE A 15 35.85 19.05 13.01
C ILE A 15 34.53 18.49 13.56
N VAL A 16 33.84 19.26 14.40
CA VAL A 16 32.54 18.89 14.96
C VAL A 16 31.51 18.69 13.85
N LEU A 17 31.44 19.60 12.87
CA LEU A 17 30.49 19.48 11.75
C LEU A 17 30.69 18.21 10.91
N VAL A 18 31.95 17.81 10.68
CA VAL A 18 32.27 16.58 9.92
C VAL A 18 31.85 15.33 10.69
N ILE A 19 32.02 15.30 12.01
CA ILE A 19 31.62 14.16 12.85
C ILE A 19 30.10 13.97 12.87
N TYR A 20 29.33 15.06 12.81
CA TYR A 20 27.86 15.01 12.78
C TYR A 20 27.26 14.87 11.37
N ALA A 21 28.08 14.78 10.32
CA ALA A 21 27.60 14.56 8.97
C ALA A 21 27.09 13.12 8.81
N THR A 22 25.76 12.96 8.79
CA THR A 22 25.13 11.67 8.48
C THR A 22 24.86 11.56 6.98
N PRO A 23 25.12 10.40 6.34
CA PRO A 23 24.78 10.20 4.94
C PRO A 23 23.26 10.25 4.76
N SER A 24 22.79 11.20 3.94
CA SER A 24 21.38 11.28 3.54
C SER A 24 21.14 10.36 2.36
N TYR A 25 20.52 9.20 2.60
CA TYR A 25 20.12 8.27 1.55
C TYR A 25 18.74 8.67 1.00
N SER A 26 18.69 9.13 -0.24
CA SER A 26 17.41 9.29 -0.94
C SER A 26 17.00 7.98 -1.60
N LYS A 27 15.76 7.55 -1.38
CA LYS A 27 15.15 6.45 -2.16
C LYS A 27 14.75 6.99 -3.53
N GLY A 28 15.70 7.01 -4.47
CA GLY A 28 15.41 7.26 -5.87
C GLY A 28 14.45 6.19 -6.42
N LYS A 29 13.47 6.61 -7.21
CA LYS A 29 12.62 5.65 -7.94
C LYS A 29 13.45 5.05 -9.08
N ILE A 30 13.69 3.74 -9.03
CA ILE A 30 14.31 3.01 -10.13
C ILE A 30 13.23 2.77 -11.18
N TYR A 31 13.28 3.53 -12.28
CA TYR A 31 12.42 3.30 -13.43
C TYR A 31 13.16 2.40 -14.41
N GLY A 32 12.93 1.09 -14.26
CA GLY A 32 13.45 0.05 -15.12
C GLY A 32 12.83 -1.29 -14.75
N GLN A 33 12.71 -2.20 -15.71
CA GLN A 33 12.23 -3.56 -15.46
C GLN A 33 13.28 -4.32 -14.64
N SER A 34 13.15 -4.28 -13.31
CA SER A 34 13.97 -5.06 -12.37
C SER A 34 13.89 -6.55 -12.71
N LYS A 35 15.03 -7.23 -12.88
CA LYS A 35 15.12 -8.69 -13.11
C LYS A 35 14.55 -9.58 -11.98
N THR A 36 13.95 -8.99 -10.93
CA THR A 36 13.05 -9.67 -10.00
C THR A 36 11.60 -9.79 -10.50
N LEU A 37 11.34 -9.41 -11.76
CA LEU A 37 10.07 -9.46 -12.51
C LEU A 37 9.58 -10.87 -12.91
N SER A 38 10.06 -11.95 -12.27
CA SER A 38 9.47 -13.29 -12.51
C SER A 38 8.23 -13.57 -11.65
N LYS A 39 7.89 -12.69 -10.70
CA LYS A 39 6.61 -12.75 -10.00
C LYS A 39 5.60 -11.92 -10.76
N GLU A 40 4.67 -12.61 -11.41
CA GLU A 40 3.43 -12.01 -11.90
C GLU A 40 2.88 -11.07 -10.80
N TYR A 41 2.98 -9.77 -11.04
CA TYR A 41 2.63 -8.78 -10.04
C TYR A 41 1.10 -8.74 -9.93
N ILE A 42 0.56 -9.48 -8.97
CA ILE A 42 -0.87 -9.47 -8.68
C ILE A 42 -1.21 -8.11 -8.08
N LYS A 43 -1.78 -7.24 -8.91
CA LYS A 43 -2.25 -5.92 -8.48
C LYS A 43 -3.55 -6.09 -7.70
N TYR A 44 -3.61 -5.52 -6.50
CA TYR A 44 -4.82 -5.49 -5.68
C TYR A 44 -5.48 -4.11 -5.72
N GLU A 45 -6.80 -4.09 -5.64
CA GLU A 45 -7.62 -2.89 -5.53
C GLU A 45 -8.56 -2.99 -4.31
N ASN A 46 -9.14 -1.87 -3.89
CA ASN A 46 -10.12 -1.89 -2.81
C ASN A 46 -11.52 -2.25 -3.36
N CYS A 47 -12.12 -3.28 -2.78
CA CYS A 47 -13.52 -3.63 -2.98
C CYS A 47 -14.34 -3.14 -1.79
N ARG A 48 -15.41 -2.36 -2.02
CA ARG A 48 -16.29 -1.81 -0.99
C ARG A 48 -17.66 -2.46 -1.05
N LEU A 49 -18.25 -2.76 0.10
CA LEU A 49 -19.58 -3.35 0.17
C LEU A 49 -20.60 -2.42 -0.48
N ARG A 50 -21.36 -2.97 -1.44
CA ARG A 50 -22.41 -2.26 -2.16
C ARG A 50 -23.78 -2.64 -1.62
N LYS A 51 -24.03 -3.94 -1.48
CA LYS A 51 -25.29 -4.48 -0.98
C LYS A 51 -25.12 -5.87 -0.39
N THR A 52 -26.02 -6.22 0.51
CA THR A 52 -26.18 -7.57 1.05
C THR A 52 -27.55 -8.09 0.63
N GLU A 53 -27.59 -9.30 0.08
CA GLU A 53 -28.82 -9.97 -0.33
C GLU A 53 -28.96 -11.29 0.43
N ILE A 54 -30.18 -11.79 0.58
CA ILE A 54 -30.42 -13.14 1.11
C ILE A 54 -30.21 -14.13 -0.03
N ASN A 55 -29.41 -15.17 0.22
CA ASN A 55 -29.21 -16.24 -0.75
C ASN A 55 -30.28 -17.32 -0.54
N MET A 56 -31.02 -17.64 -1.59
CA MET A 56 -32.01 -18.72 -1.61
C MET A 56 -31.50 -19.78 -2.57
N LYS A 57 -31.32 -21.01 -2.09
CA LYS A 57 -30.96 -22.16 -2.92
C LYS A 57 -32.04 -23.20 -2.77
N ASP A 58 -32.69 -23.58 -3.88
CA ASP A 58 -33.77 -24.57 -3.91
C ASP A 58 -34.93 -24.25 -2.94
N GLY A 59 -35.25 -22.97 -2.77
CA GLY A 59 -36.32 -22.50 -1.87
C GLY A 59 -35.95 -22.45 -0.39
N VAL A 60 -34.74 -22.88 -0.01
CA VAL A 60 -34.22 -22.83 1.36
C VAL A 60 -33.21 -21.69 1.48
N LYS A 61 -33.22 -21.02 2.64
CA LYS A 61 -32.27 -19.94 2.95
C LYS A 61 -30.85 -20.53 3.10
N ASP A 62 -29.99 -20.28 2.11
CA ASP A 62 -28.62 -20.77 1.99
C ASP A 62 -27.60 -19.64 2.24
N GLY A 63 -27.86 -18.87 3.30
CA GLY A 63 -27.01 -17.77 3.76
C GLY A 63 -27.30 -16.41 3.13
N TYR A 64 -26.25 -15.60 3.03
CA TYR A 64 -26.27 -14.21 2.56
C TYR A 64 -25.21 -13.99 1.49
N LYS A 65 -25.53 -13.10 0.56
CA LYS A 65 -24.71 -12.72 -0.57
C LYS A 65 -24.23 -11.29 -0.37
N CYS A 66 -22.94 -11.13 -0.09
CA CYS A 66 -22.29 -9.84 0.03
C CYS A 66 -21.74 -9.41 -1.34
N ILE A 67 -22.27 -8.32 -1.89
CA ILE A 67 -21.88 -7.80 -3.21
C ILE A 67 -21.04 -6.56 -3.02
N PHE A 68 -19.82 -6.59 -3.56
CA PHE A 68 -18.81 -5.55 -3.41
C PHE A 68 -18.51 -4.87 -4.74
N LYS A 69 -18.53 -3.55 -4.74
CA LYS A 69 -18.12 -2.72 -5.86
C LYS A 69 -16.60 -2.58 -5.87
N ARG A 70 -15.99 -2.85 -7.02
CA ARG A 70 -14.56 -2.60 -7.27
C ARG A 70 -14.28 -1.10 -7.32
N GLN A 71 -13.10 -0.69 -6.89
CA GLN A 71 -12.63 0.68 -7.09
C GLN A 71 -12.34 0.96 -8.57
N GLY A 72 -11.81 -0.03 -9.30
CA GLY A 72 -11.58 0.03 -10.74
C GLY A 72 -12.84 -0.24 -11.58
N LYS A 73 -12.64 -0.37 -12.89
CA LYS A 73 -13.68 -0.78 -13.84
C LYS A 73 -13.70 -2.31 -13.90
N GLY A 74 -14.83 -2.94 -13.59
CA GLY A 74 -14.97 -4.38 -13.60
C GLY A 74 -16.32 -4.83 -13.06
N LYS A 75 -16.56 -6.15 -13.02
CA LYS A 75 -17.78 -6.72 -12.45
C LYS A 75 -17.73 -6.71 -10.92
N ASP A 76 -18.90 -6.55 -10.29
CA ASP A 76 -19.01 -6.59 -8.84
C ASP A 76 -18.56 -7.95 -8.28
N VAL A 77 -17.80 -7.94 -7.19
CA VAL A 77 -17.32 -9.15 -6.53
C VAL A 77 -18.41 -9.66 -5.59
N THR A 78 -18.77 -10.92 -5.72
CA THR A 78 -19.77 -11.57 -4.87
C THR A 78 -19.11 -12.55 -3.92
N VAL A 79 -19.43 -12.46 -2.63
CA VAL A 79 -18.97 -13.39 -1.59
C VAL A 79 -20.19 -13.93 -0.86
N PHE A 80 -20.29 -15.25 -0.74
CA PHE A 80 -21.34 -15.92 0.02
C PHE A 80 -20.89 -16.16 1.44
N GLN A 81 -21.73 -15.84 2.41
CA GLN A 81 -21.46 -16.02 3.83
C GLN A 81 -22.69 -16.59 4.56
N PRO A 82 -22.50 -17.42 5.60
CA PRO A 82 -23.61 -17.93 6.40
C PRO A 82 -24.25 -16.85 7.30
N SER A 83 -23.50 -15.79 7.62
CA SER A 83 -23.92 -14.69 8.50
C SER A 83 -24.40 -13.46 7.71
N PRO A 84 -25.34 -12.65 8.24
CA PRO A 84 -25.74 -11.40 7.61
C PRO A 84 -24.65 -10.31 7.66
N VAL A 85 -23.59 -10.52 8.44
CA VAL A 85 -22.55 -9.51 8.69
C VAL A 85 -21.49 -9.58 7.60
N CYS A 86 -21.61 -8.70 6.60
CA CYS A 86 -20.58 -8.52 5.58
C CYS A 86 -19.47 -7.56 6.05
N GLN A 87 -18.22 -7.81 5.62
CA GLN A 87 -17.15 -6.84 5.76
C GLN A 87 -17.48 -5.55 4.99
N LYS A 88 -17.10 -4.38 5.52
CA LYS A 88 -17.36 -3.09 4.84
C LYS A 88 -16.48 -2.91 3.59
N SER A 89 -15.25 -3.39 3.64
CA SER A 89 -14.31 -3.33 2.51
C SER A 89 -13.16 -4.32 2.69
N PHE A 90 -12.57 -4.77 1.60
CA PHE A 90 -11.37 -5.61 1.61
C PHE A 90 -10.55 -5.39 0.33
N LYS A 91 -9.33 -5.94 0.30
CA LYS A 91 -8.48 -5.92 -0.90
C LYS A 91 -8.80 -7.10 -1.81
N CYS A 92 -9.24 -6.82 -3.03
CA CYS A 92 -9.56 -7.81 -4.06
C CYS A 92 -8.52 -7.75 -5.20
N LYS A 93 -8.30 -8.86 -5.91
CA LYS A 93 -7.43 -8.87 -7.09
C LYS A 93 -8.05 -8.01 -8.18
N THR A 94 -7.25 -7.13 -8.80
CA THR A 94 -7.70 -6.28 -9.91
C THR A 94 -8.09 -7.17 -11.08
N GLU A 95 -9.24 -6.90 -11.70
CA GLU A 95 -9.63 -7.55 -12.94
C GLU A 95 -8.82 -6.92 -14.09
N SER A 96 -8.02 -7.73 -14.79
CA SER A 96 -7.38 -7.29 -16.05
C SER A 96 -8.46 -7.19 -17.12
N GLN A 97 -8.59 -6.00 -17.71
CA GLN A 97 -9.53 -5.72 -18.80
C GLN A 97 -9.23 -6.52 -20.05
#